data_AF-A0A1G1F4G3-F1
#
_entry.id   AF-A0A1G1F4G3-F1
#
_cell.length_a   1.000
_cell.length_b   1.000
_cell.length_c   1.000
_cell.angle_alpha   90.00
_cell.angle_beta   90.00
_cell.angle_gamma   90.00
#
_symmetry.space_group_name_H-M   'P 1'
#
loop_
_entity.id
_entity.type
_entity.pdbx_description
1 polymer ?
#
loop_
_entity_poly.entity_id
_entity_poly.type
_entity_poly.pdbx_seq_one_letter_code
_entity_poly.pdbx_strand_id
1 'polypeptide(L)'
;MKKWIRWQGLISFLFVFGGITAFMLLVVDGCVERTVEKAGTWMAGAKVDLRGADVKLFPLGVTLKGLQVTDKDEPMTNAVEISRIAFSLDGLNLFRRKVIIDEMAVEGVRFGTLRKTSGAVTKEPKKKKEAAEDSPFALPSFDMPDMKKVLQEEELRSLAEIDALKADIKKAKEEWKKRTDELPDKASTEEYRKRIKEIRKDKGRGIKDIQAQLKVASDIKDDIDRDLRKIREARQAFSNDLTSLRKRVDAAEKAPMDDVRRIRDKYGISPQGLQNMTQLLFGGQISGWIGKGVYWYDRLKPVLERSKEKKDGVQVVKPARGSGVDVRFKEYQPLPNFLIKKINTSVQPETGTFTGNIRNITPDQDVLKAPMTFAFSGSNMKDVGPVTFEGVFDHVDPAGSDDRMSLRVQDYRVKGLALSRSSDLPVTLEQGLVDLTMNGAYRKNNITATLTARVSSAKMSAGTGGSSNRFTQAVSSTLMKVSDFTLTADVQGTPEDYKVRISSDLDRVLKDAAGAVVKEHTDKLEQKLKVAVFEKAGGPLKELKESFSGMGGIGDRLSSKDGQFSDVSKEAGQSGGSGRIKLPF
;
A
#
# COMPACT_ATOMS: atom_id res chain seq x y z
N MET A 1 -55.87 70.31 39.43
CA MET A 1 -54.78 69.41 38.99
C MET A 1 -55.03 67.94 39.42
N LYS A 2 -56.16 67.30 39.05
CA LYS A 2 -56.55 65.94 39.54
C LYS A 2 -56.80 64.90 38.43
N LYS A 3 -56.40 65.15 37.17
CA LYS A 3 -56.66 64.23 36.03
C LYS A 3 -55.47 64.03 35.09
N TRP A 4 -54.24 63.95 35.61
CA TRP A 4 -53.07 63.63 34.78
C TRP A 4 -52.66 62.16 34.81
N ILE A 5 -52.93 61.43 35.90
CA ILE A 5 -52.59 60.02 36.00
C ILE A 5 -53.86 59.18 35.87
N ARG A 6 -53.92 58.35 34.83
CA ARG A 6 -54.94 57.31 34.70
C ARG A 6 -54.62 56.19 35.68
N TRP A 7 -55.20 56.24 36.89
CA TRP A 7 -54.95 55.28 37.97
C TRP A 7 -55.11 53.82 37.55
N GLN A 8 -56.09 53.50 36.69
CA GLN A 8 -56.25 52.16 36.12
C GLN A 8 -55.03 51.74 35.27
N GLY A 9 -54.47 52.66 34.48
CA GLY A 9 -53.25 52.42 33.71
C GLY A 9 -52.02 52.27 34.60
N LEU A 10 -51.91 53.05 35.69
CA LEU A 10 -50.82 52.93 36.65
C LEU A 10 -50.86 51.60 37.40
N ILE A 11 -52.04 51.16 37.85
CA ILE A 11 -52.21 49.87 38.54
C ILE A 11 -51.88 48.72 37.58
N SER A 12 -52.37 48.73 36.34
CA SER A 12 -52.01 47.73 35.34
C SER A 12 -50.52 47.73 35.03
N PHE A 13 -49.89 48.90 34.93
CA PHE A 13 -48.44 49.02 34.74
C PHE A 13 -47.66 48.42 35.90
N LEU A 14 -48.02 48.75 37.14
CA LEU A 14 -47.39 48.20 38.34
C LEU A 14 -47.59 46.69 38.46
N PHE A 15 -48.77 46.19 38.08
CA PHE A 15 -49.04 44.75 38.06
C PHE A 15 -48.18 44.01 37.02
N VAL A 16 -48.10 44.54 35.80
CA VAL A 16 -47.28 43.96 34.72
C VAL A 16 -45.79 44.06 35.07
N PHE A 17 -45.32 45.22 35.50
CA PHE A 17 -43.92 45.43 35.88
C PHE A 17 -43.53 44.59 37.10
N GLY A 18 -44.39 44.53 38.10
CA GLY A 18 -44.24 43.68 39.27
C GLY A 18 -44.22 42.19 38.88
N GLY A 19 -45.09 41.77 37.97
CA GLY A 19 -45.11 40.41 37.43
C GLY A 19 -43.84 40.04 36.66
N ILE A 20 -43.35 40.93 35.79
CA ILE A 20 -42.08 40.75 35.08
C ILE A 20 -40.92 40.67 36.08
N THR A 21 -40.91 41.55 37.09
CA THR A 21 -39.88 41.55 38.13
C THR A 21 -39.91 40.26 38.94
N ALA A 22 -41.09 39.81 39.36
CA ALA A 22 -41.26 38.54 40.07
C ALA A 22 -40.84 37.34 39.22
N PHE A 23 -41.18 37.32 37.94
CA PHE A 23 -40.70 36.30 37.00
C PHE A 23 -39.17 36.30 36.88
N MET A 24 -38.56 37.48 36.74
CA MET A 24 -37.12 37.61 36.62
C MET A 24 -36.37 37.26 37.91
N LEU A 25 -36.97 37.43 39.09
CA LEU A 25 -36.32 37.09 40.35
C LEU A 25 -36.55 35.64 40.80
N LEU A 26 -37.68 35.03 40.42
CA LEU A 26 -38.08 33.71 40.95
C LEU A 26 -38.02 32.58 39.93
N VAL A 27 -38.14 32.88 38.62
CA VAL A 27 -38.42 31.85 37.60
C VAL A 27 -37.34 31.79 36.51
N VAL A 28 -36.69 32.90 36.19
CA VAL A 28 -35.79 32.98 35.03
C VAL A 28 -34.62 32.00 35.10
N ASP A 29 -34.00 31.84 36.27
CA ASP A 29 -32.85 30.96 36.48
C ASP A 29 -33.21 29.49 36.16
N GLY A 30 -34.32 29.00 36.73
CA GLY A 30 -34.81 27.65 36.46
C GLY A 30 -35.30 27.44 35.02
N CYS A 31 -35.75 28.51 34.34
CA CYS A 31 -36.09 28.45 32.93
C CYS A 31 -34.84 28.29 32.05
N VAL A 32 -33.78 29.05 32.34
CA VAL A 32 -32.50 28.96 31.63
C VAL A 32 -31.88 27.58 31.85
N GLU A 33 -31.85 27.09 33.08
CA GLU A 33 -31.35 25.75 33.43
C GLU A 33 -32.02 24.67 32.58
N ARG A 34 -33.36 24.58 32.62
CA ARG A 34 -34.13 23.59 31.85
C ARG A 34 -33.95 23.75 30.34
N THR A 35 -33.78 24.97 29.85
CA THR A 35 -33.57 25.23 28.42
C THR A 35 -32.21 24.73 27.98
N VAL A 36 -31.16 24.99 28.77
CA VAL A 36 -29.80 24.52 28.52
C VAL A 36 -29.75 22.99 28.57
N GLU A 37 -30.38 22.35 29.57
CA GLU A 37 -30.43 20.89 29.67
C GLU A 37 -31.15 20.25 28.49
N LYS A 38 -32.32 20.77 28.10
CA LYS A 38 -33.10 20.24 26.97
C LYS A 38 -32.37 20.43 25.64
N ALA A 39 -31.88 21.64 25.38
CA ALA A 39 -31.14 21.94 24.15
C ALA A 39 -29.84 21.15 24.09
N GLY A 40 -29.09 21.11 25.20
CA GLY A 40 -27.86 20.34 25.34
C GLY A 40 -28.11 18.85 25.11
N THR A 41 -29.16 18.28 25.71
CA THR A 41 -29.51 16.86 25.52
C THR A 41 -29.86 16.55 24.08
N TRP A 42 -30.61 17.44 23.41
CA TRP A 42 -30.95 17.29 22.00
C TRP A 42 -29.71 17.33 21.09
N MET A 43 -28.79 18.27 21.33
CA MET A 43 -27.55 18.42 20.54
C MET A 43 -26.54 17.29 20.80
N ALA A 44 -26.33 16.94 22.07
CA ALA A 44 -25.38 15.89 22.44
C ALA A 44 -25.90 14.50 22.04
N GLY A 45 -27.22 14.31 22.06
CA GLY A 45 -27.87 13.01 21.89
C GLY A 45 -27.71 12.10 23.11
N ALA A 46 -27.32 12.67 24.24
CA ALA A 46 -27.14 12.05 25.55
C ALA A 46 -27.48 13.08 26.63
N LYS A 47 -27.76 12.65 27.86
CA LYS A 47 -28.29 13.54 28.90
C LYS A 47 -27.30 14.66 29.22
N VAL A 48 -27.80 15.88 29.35
CA VAL A 48 -27.04 17.04 29.84
C VAL A 48 -27.70 17.51 31.13
N ASP A 49 -26.91 17.58 32.20
CA ASP A 49 -27.33 18.08 33.50
C ASP A 49 -26.63 19.40 33.81
N LEU A 50 -27.32 20.33 34.46
CA LEU A 50 -26.76 21.59 34.93
C LEU A 50 -27.03 21.73 36.43
N ARG A 51 -26.00 22.11 37.22
CA ARG A 51 -26.20 22.32 38.67
C ARG A 51 -27.04 23.57 38.97
N GLY A 52 -26.94 24.60 38.13
CA GLY A 52 -27.75 25.80 38.22
C GLY A 52 -27.33 26.88 37.24
N ALA A 53 -28.24 27.81 37.00
CA ALA A 53 -28.03 29.02 36.21
C ALA A 53 -28.28 30.28 37.07
N ASP A 54 -27.58 31.36 36.77
CA ASP A 54 -27.72 32.67 37.41
C ASP A 54 -27.80 33.72 36.30
N VAL A 55 -28.95 34.41 36.20
CA VAL A 55 -29.22 35.43 35.20
C VAL A 55 -29.16 36.82 35.85
N LYS A 56 -28.24 37.64 35.38
CA LYS A 56 -28.13 39.05 35.76
C LYS A 56 -28.78 39.92 34.69
N LEU A 57 -29.60 40.89 35.12
CA LEU A 57 -30.30 41.80 34.20
C LEU A 57 -29.48 43.02 33.80
N PHE A 58 -28.60 43.50 34.68
CA PHE A 58 -27.80 44.70 34.42
C PHE A 58 -26.38 44.60 35.01
N PRO A 59 -25.33 44.50 34.17
CA PRO A 59 -25.40 44.19 32.73
C PRO A 59 -26.03 42.81 32.47
N LEU A 60 -26.68 42.65 31.32
CA LEU A 60 -27.34 41.38 30.97
C LEU A 60 -26.30 40.28 30.81
N GLY A 61 -26.39 39.22 31.61
CA GLY A 61 -25.42 38.13 31.60
C GLY A 61 -25.96 36.85 32.21
N VAL A 62 -25.32 35.74 31.85
CA VAL A 62 -25.69 34.40 32.31
C VAL A 62 -24.46 33.70 32.84
N THR A 63 -24.58 33.10 34.02
CA THR A 63 -23.58 32.19 34.59
C THR A 63 -24.18 30.81 34.77
N LEU A 64 -23.63 29.82 34.08
CA LEU A 64 -23.98 28.41 34.22
C LEU A 64 -22.94 27.74 35.11
N LYS A 65 -23.40 26.92 36.07
CA LYS A 65 -22.55 26.22 37.04
C LYS A 65 -22.69 24.72 36.87
N GLY A 66 -21.57 24.00 36.80
CA GLY A 66 -21.52 22.54 36.81
C GLY A 66 -22.31 21.89 35.67
N LEU A 67 -21.97 22.23 34.42
CA LEU A 67 -22.55 21.58 33.23
C LEU A 67 -21.90 20.20 33.06
N GLN A 68 -22.71 19.16 32.90
CA GLN A 68 -22.26 17.79 32.71
C GLN A 68 -22.89 17.18 31.47
N VAL A 69 -22.06 16.84 30.47
CA VAL A 69 -22.47 16.22 29.21
C VAL A 69 -22.11 14.74 29.25
N THR A 70 -23.10 13.85 29.17
CA THR A 70 -22.89 12.40 29.22
C THR A 70 -22.14 11.89 27.98
N ASP A 71 -21.24 10.93 28.16
CA ASP A 71 -20.76 10.10 27.05
C ASP A 71 -21.88 9.16 26.58
N LYS A 72 -22.14 9.17 25.26
CA LYS A 72 -23.20 8.35 24.68
C LYS A 72 -22.84 6.86 24.69
N ASP A 73 -21.56 6.54 24.52
CA ASP A 73 -21.07 5.17 24.45
C ASP A 73 -20.84 4.60 25.86
N GLU A 74 -20.54 5.46 26.84
CA GLU A 74 -20.37 5.10 28.25
C GLU A 74 -21.25 5.95 29.19
N PRO A 75 -22.56 5.65 29.33
CA PRO A 75 -23.54 6.53 30.00
C PRO A 75 -23.30 6.83 31.49
N MET A 76 -22.39 6.12 32.15
CA MET A 76 -21.95 6.36 33.52
C MET A 76 -20.73 7.29 33.62
N THR A 77 -20.28 7.84 32.50
CA THR A 77 -19.19 8.81 32.43
C THR A 77 -19.65 10.08 31.72
N ASN A 78 -19.05 11.21 32.08
CA ASN A 78 -19.22 12.46 31.35
C ASN A 78 -18.18 12.51 30.24
N ALA A 79 -18.61 12.76 29.01
CA ALA A 79 -17.72 13.17 27.93
C ALA A 79 -17.04 14.49 28.29
N VAL A 80 -17.81 15.46 28.80
CA VAL A 80 -17.31 16.77 29.23
C VAL A 80 -18.04 17.22 30.49
N GLU A 81 -17.29 17.72 31.47
CA GLU A 81 -17.81 18.47 32.62
C GLU A 81 -17.18 19.87 32.64
N ILE A 82 -18.00 20.90 32.86
CA ILE A 82 -17.56 22.30 32.92
C ILE A 82 -18.00 22.91 34.23
N SER A 83 -17.04 23.42 35.00
CA SER A 83 -17.29 23.96 36.33
C SER A 83 -18.09 25.27 36.26
N ARG A 84 -17.71 26.18 35.36
CA ARG A 84 -18.38 27.48 35.19
C ARG A 84 -18.32 27.95 33.74
N ILE A 85 -19.46 28.41 33.23
CA ILE A 85 -19.56 29.15 31.96
C ILE A 85 -20.17 30.51 32.29
N ALA A 86 -19.51 31.60 31.94
CA ALA A 86 -20.02 32.94 32.20
C ALA A 86 -19.90 33.80 30.94
N PHE A 87 -20.97 34.52 30.59
CA PHE A 87 -20.97 35.42 29.45
C PHE A 87 -21.95 36.57 29.63
N SER A 88 -21.67 37.69 28.97
CA SER A 88 -22.59 38.84 28.84
C SER A 88 -23.28 38.82 27.48
N LEU A 89 -24.53 39.29 27.46
CA LEU A 89 -25.34 39.44 26.27
C LEU A 89 -25.49 40.92 25.91
N ASP A 90 -25.42 41.23 24.62
CA ASP A 90 -25.82 42.55 24.13
C ASP A 90 -27.35 42.68 24.18
N GLY A 91 -27.84 43.37 25.21
CA GLY A 91 -29.27 43.57 25.41
C GLY A 91 -29.97 44.30 24.27
N LEU A 92 -29.31 45.26 23.61
CA LEU A 92 -29.90 46.01 22.49
C LEU A 92 -30.10 45.11 21.28
N ASN A 93 -29.11 44.28 20.97
CA ASN A 93 -29.21 43.31 19.89
C ASN A 93 -30.16 42.16 20.21
N LEU A 94 -30.35 41.82 21.49
CA LEU A 94 -31.34 40.82 21.90
C LEU A 94 -32.78 41.25 21.57
N PHE A 95 -33.13 42.53 21.71
CA PHE A 95 -34.43 43.06 21.24
C PHE A 95 -34.62 42.94 19.72
N ARG A 96 -33.52 42.90 18.97
CA ARG A 96 -33.50 42.65 17.52
C ARG A 96 -33.46 41.15 17.19
N ARG A 97 -33.69 40.27 18.17
CA ARG A 97 -33.61 38.80 18.06
C ARG A 97 -32.21 38.29 17.67
N LYS A 98 -31.16 39.06 17.99
CA LYS A 98 -29.76 38.68 17.77
C LYS A 98 -29.10 38.35 19.11
N VAL A 99 -28.55 37.15 19.23
CA VAL A 99 -27.80 36.71 20.41
C VAL A 99 -26.32 36.99 20.16
N ILE A 100 -25.84 38.10 20.72
CA ILE A 100 -24.44 38.52 20.59
C ILE A 100 -23.77 38.44 21.96
N ILE A 101 -22.69 37.68 22.01
CA ILE A 101 -21.85 37.48 23.18
C ILE A 101 -20.46 38.03 22.85
N ASP A 102 -20.05 39.08 23.55
CA ASP A 102 -18.74 39.70 23.33
C ASP A 102 -17.61 38.82 23.88
N GLU A 103 -17.73 38.39 25.14
CA GLU A 103 -16.78 37.50 25.78
C GLU A 103 -17.51 36.41 26.59
N MET A 104 -17.02 35.18 26.45
CA MET A 104 -17.44 34.01 27.22
C MET A 104 -16.23 33.41 27.92
N ALA A 105 -16.33 33.20 29.23
CA ALA A 105 -15.35 32.46 30.01
C ALA A 105 -15.85 31.03 30.25
N VAL A 106 -15.03 30.05 29.91
CA VAL A 106 -15.27 28.62 30.15
C VAL A 106 -14.17 28.10 31.05
N GLU A 107 -14.52 27.79 32.29
CA GLU A 107 -13.58 27.50 33.37
C GLU A 107 -13.78 26.08 33.91
N GLY A 108 -12.66 25.42 34.22
CA GLY A 108 -12.64 24.12 34.91
C GLY A 108 -13.26 23.01 34.06
N VAL A 109 -12.89 22.97 32.78
CA VAL A 109 -13.26 21.88 31.86
C VAL A 109 -12.53 20.60 32.25
N ARG A 110 -13.26 19.50 32.33
CA ARG A 110 -12.77 18.14 32.61
C ARG A 110 -13.39 17.14 31.64
N PHE A 111 -12.67 16.08 31.32
CA PHE A 111 -13.14 15.00 30.44
C PHE A 111 -13.14 13.67 31.18
N GLY A 112 -14.05 12.76 30.84
CA GLY A 112 -14.04 11.37 31.37
C GLY A 112 -14.35 11.23 32.85
N THR A 113 -15.04 12.19 33.48
CA THR A 113 -15.37 12.12 34.92
C THR A 113 -16.51 11.14 35.18
N LEU A 114 -16.46 10.39 36.28
CA LEU A 114 -17.51 9.47 36.69
C LEU A 114 -18.82 10.19 37.06
N ARG A 115 -19.96 9.62 36.65
CA ARG A 115 -21.31 10.12 36.99
C ARG A 115 -21.91 9.34 38.15
N LYS A 116 -22.72 10.02 38.96
CA LYS A 116 -23.52 9.37 40.02
C LYS A 116 -24.76 8.68 39.46
N THR A 117 -25.29 9.16 38.34
CA THR A 117 -26.49 8.65 37.69
C THR A 117 -26.28 8.50 36.19
N SER A 118 -26.85 7.43 35.62
CA SER A 118 -26.76 7.14 34.18
C SER A 118 -27.39 8.27 33.37
N GLY A 119 -26.68 8.71 32.33
CA GLY A 119 -27.13 9.72 31.38
C GLY A 119 -27.67 9.17 30.06
N ALA A 120 -28.04 7.88 30.03
CA ALA A 120 -28.64 7.26 28.85
C ALA A 120 -30.01 7.91 28.55
N VAL A 121 -30.24 8.26 27.29
CA VAL A 121 -31.52 8.83 26.80
C VAL A 121 -32.17 7.82 25.88
N THR A 122 -33.48 7.63 25.98
CA THR A 122 -34.29 6.68 25.20
C THR A 122 -34.34 7.05 23.71
N LYS A 123 -33.25 6.79 22.98
CA LYS A 123 -33.24 6.72 21.51
C LYS A 123 -32.34 5.55 21.14
N GLU A 124 -32.87 4.65 20.32
CA GLU A 124 -32.17 3.46 19.86
C GLU A 124 -30.77 3.83 19.34
N PRO A 125 -29.73 3.12 19.81
CA PRO A 125 -28.41 3.28 19.24
C PRO A 125 -28.51 2.92 17.76
N LYS A 126 -28.25 3.89 16.86
CA LYS A 126 -27.89 3.56 15.47
C LYS A 126 -26.82 2.49 15.58
N LYS A 127 -27.09 1.30 15.01
CA LYS A 127 -26.16 0.17 14.95
C LYS A 127 -24.76 0.72 14.77
N LYS A 128 -23.86 0.40 15.71
CA LYS A 128 -22.42 0.52 15.50
C LYS A 128 -22.18 -0.04 14.09
N LYS A 129 -21.66 0.78 13.16
CA LYS A 129 -20.76 0.19 12.18
C LYS A 129 -19.70 -0.43 13.05
N GLU A 130 -19.65 -1.76 13.09
CA GLU A 130 -18.52 -2.47 13.65
C GLU A 130 -17.28 -1.72 13.17
N ALA A 131 -16.47 -1.27 14.14
CA ALA A 131 -15.15 -0.78 13.81
C ALA A 131 -14.58 -1.82 12.86
N ALA A 132 -14.23 -1.38 11.63
CA ALA A 132 -13.78 -2.27 10.58
C ALA A 132 -12.88 -3.30 11.25
N GLU A 133 -13.31 -4.57 11.22
CA GLU A 133 -12.59 -5.65 11.86
C GLU A 133 -11.12 -5.44 11.53
N ASP A 134 -10.30 -5.29 12.58
CA ASP A 134 -8.84 -5.22 12.45
C ASP A 134 -8.48 -6.29 11.44
N SER A 135 -8.16 -5.92 10.19
CA SER A 135 -7.84 -6.90 9.17
C SER A 135 -6.75 -7.75 9.78
N PRO A 136 -7.03 -9.03 10.09
CA PRO A 136 -6.10 -9.79 10.87
C PRO A 136 -4.85 -9.85 10.03
N PHE A 137 -3.77 -9.31 10.59
CA PHE A 137 -2.44 -9.43 10.07
C PHE A 137 -2.15 -10.93 9.95
N ALA A 138 -2.51 -11.52 8.81
CA ALA A 138 -2.17 -12.88 8.46
C ALA A 138 -0.78 -12.80 7.88
N LEU A 139 0.22 -13.12 8.70
CA LEU A 139 1.55 -13.36 8.18
C LEU A 139 1.43 -14.46 7.11
N PRO A 140 2.00 -14.30 5.91
CA PRO A 140 2.12 -15.42 5.01
C PRO A 140 2.81 -16.56 5.75
N SER A 141 2.24 -17.77 5.69
CA SER A 141 2.89 -18.93 6.32
C SER A 141 4.18 -19.23 5.57
N PHE A 142 5.31 -19.24 6.30
CA PHE A 142 6.64 -19.47 5.73
C PHE A 142 7.02 -20.96 5.73
N ASP A 143 6.03 -21.84 5.60
CA ASP A 143 6.27 -23.27 5.55
C ASP A 143 6.85 -23.66 4.20
N MET A 144 7.95 -24.41 4.23
CA MET A 144 8.60 -24.89 3.02
C MET A 144 7.68 -25.90 2.33
N PRO A 145 7.28 -25.70 1.06
CA PRO A 145 6.43 -26.65 0.37
C PRO A 145 7.14 -28.01 0.24
N ASP A 146 6.36 -29.08 0.20
CA ASP A 146 6.92 -30.42 0.01
C ASP A 146 7.41 -30.56 -1.44
N MET A 147 8.73 -30.69 -1.61
CA MET A 147 9.38 -30.76 -2.92
C MET A 147 8.86 -31.93 -3.76
N LYS A 148 8.46 -33.04 -3.13
CA LYS A 148 7.91 -34.19 -3.86
C LYS A 148 6.55 -33.85 -4.48
N LYS A 149 5.71 -33.10 -3.76
CA LYS A 149 4.41 -32.63 -4.27
C LYS A 149 4.58 -31.56 -5.35
N VAL A 150 5.46 -30.58 -5.13
CA VAL A 150 5.75 -29.53 -6.11
C VAL A 150 6.21 -30.13 -7.44
N LEU A 151 7.12 -31.12 -7.40
CA LEU A 151 7.62 -31.80 -8.60
C LEU A 151 6.67 -32.85 -9.19
N GLN A 152 5.51 -33.11 -8.57
CA GLN A 152 4.43 -33.91 -9.14
C GLN A 152 3.42 -33.02 -9.86
N GLU A 153 3.18 -31.82 -9.34
CA GLU A 153 2.27 -30.83 -9.95
C GLU A 153 2.93 -30.03 -11.08
N GLU A 154 4.26 -29.88 -11.04
CA GLU A 154 5.03 -29.16 -12.05
C GLU A 154 5.65 -30.10 -13.10
N GLU A 155 5.38 -29.82 -14.38
CA GLU A 155 6.10 -30.43 -15.49
C GLU A 155 7.49 -29.78 -15.66
N LEU A 156 8.53 -30.62 -15.71
CA LEU A 156 9.90 -30.18 -15.97
C LEU A 156 10.10 -30.01 -17.47
N ARG A 157 10.22 -28.76 -17.92
CA ARG A 157 10.41 -28.43 -19.35
C ARG A 157 11.73 -29.00 -19.87
N SER A 158 12.75 -29.04 -19.01
CA SER A 158 14.04 -29.64 -19.32
C SER A 158 13.93 -31.12 -19.71
N LEU A 159 13.04 -31.90 -19.07
CA LEU A 159 12.86 -33.31 -19.41
C LEU A 159 12.29 -33.47 -20.81
N ALA A 160 11.25 -32.69 -21.16
CA ALA A 160 10.68 -32.71 -22.50
C ALA A 160 11.69 -32.29 -23.58
N GLU A 161 12.53 -31.29 -23.30
CA GLU A 161 13.60 -30.85 -24.20
C GLU A 161 14.71 -31.91 -24.36
N ILE A 162 15.09 -32.59 -23.27
CA ILE A 162 16.08 -33.68 -23.30
C ILE A 162 15.55 -34.86 -24.14
N ASP A 163 14.30 -35.25 -23.94
CA ASP A 163 13.69 -36.36 -24.68
C ASP A 163 13.54 -36.05 -26.17
N ALA A 164 13.10 -34.84 -26.51
CA ALA A 164 13.03 -34.38 -27.89
C ALA A 164 14.41 -34.36 -28.56
N LEU A 165 15.44 -33.84 -27.88
CA LEU A 165 16.81 -33.81 -28.41
C LEU A 165 17.40 -35.22 -28.56
N LYS A 166 17.09 -36.14 -27.64
CA LYS A 166 17.50 -37.54 -27.75
C LYS A 166 16.90 -38.20 -28.99
N ALA A 167 15.62 -37.93 -29.29
CA ALA A 167 14.97 -38.40 -30.50
C ALA A 167 15.61 -37.81 -31.76
N ASP A 168 15.92 -36.51 -31.76
CA ASP A 168 16.61 -35.83 -32.87
C ASP A 168 17.99 -36.43 -33.13
N ILE A 169 18.79 -36.68 -32.08
CA ILE A 169 20.12 -37.30 -32.22
C ILE A 169 20.01 -38.71 -32.77
N LYS A 170 19.03 -39.49 -32.32
CA LYS A 170 18.80 -40.84 -32.84
C LYS A 170 18.46 -40.80 -34.33
N LYS A 171 17.57 -39.89 -34.73
CA LYS A 171 17.20 -39.68 -36.13
C LYS A 171 18.39 -39.23 -36.97
N ALA A 172 19.15 -38.25 -36.50
CA ALA A 172 20.37 -37.78 -37.17
C ALA A 172 21.40 -38.90 -37.34
N LYS A 173 21.60 -39.73 -36.31
CA LYS A 173 22.48 -40.91 -36.36
C LYS A 173 22.05 -41.91 -37.43
N GLU A 174 20.76 -42.19 -37.54
CA GLU A 174 20.21 -43.11 -38.55
C GLU A 174 20.33 -42.54 -39.97
N GLU A 175 20.03 -41.26 -40.15
CA GLU A 175 20.19 -40.55 -41.43
C GLU A 175 21.65 -40.52 -41.88
N TRP A 176 22.57 -40.19 -40.98
CA TRP A 176 24.00 -40.18 -41.27
C TRP A 176 24.57 -41.56 -41.50
N LYS A 177 24.06 -42.60 -40.83
CA LYS A 177 24.42 -43.98 -41.12
C LYS A 177 24.05 -44.35 -42.56
N LYS A 178 22.80 -44.08 -42.97
CA LYS A 178 22.33 -44.31 -44.35
C LYS A 178 23.17 -43.55 -45.38
N ARG A 179 23.35 -42.23 -45.19
CA ARG A 179 24.17 -41.41 -46.08
C ARG A 179 25.61 -41.93 -46.18
N THR A 180 26.20 -42.39 -45.08
CA THR A 180 27.56 -42.94 -45.08
C THR A 180 27.65 -44.28 -45.80
N ASP A 181 26.60 -45.10 -45.70
CA ASP A 181 26.52 -46.40 -46.38
C ASP A 181 26.25 -46.24 -47.90
N GLU A 182 25.57 -45.17 -48.33
CA GLU A 182 25.34 -44.80 -49.74
C GLU A 182 26.58 -44.17 -50.42
N LEU A 183 27.56 -43.70 -49.63
CA LEU A 183 28.79 -43.13 -50.18
C LEU A 183 29.66 -44.22 -50.83
N PRO A 184 30.38 -43.88 -51.92
CA PRO A 184 31.39 -44.73 -52.55
C PRO A 184 32.29 -45.42 -51.53
N ASP A 185 32.55 -46.71 -51.75
CA ASP A 185 33.13 -47.60 -50.74
C ASP A 185 34.42 -48.28 -51.21
N LYS A 186 34.87 -49.27 -50.45
CA LYS A 186 36.09 -50.01 -50.77
C LYS A 186 35.98 -50.71 -52.13
N ALA A 187 34.81 -51.21 -52.52
CA ALA A 187 34.62 -51.84 -53.82
C ALA A 187 34.82 -50.82 -54.95
N SER A 188 34.33 -49.59 -54.79
CA SER A 188 34.61 -48.49 -55.72
C SER A 188 36.12 -48.18 -55.82
N THR A 189 36.83 -48.13 -54.68
CA THR A 189 38.30 -47.90 -54.70
C THR A 189 39.08 -49.03 -55.38
N GLU A 190 38.64 -50.28 -55.22
CA GLU A 190 39.25 -51.44 -55.87
C GLU A 190 38.95 -51.46 -57.38
N GLU A 191 37.74 -51.07 -57.77
CA GLU A 191 37.35 -50.90 -59.17
C GLU A 191 38.21 -49.82 -59.86
N TYR A 192 38.39 -48.66 -59.22
CA TYR A 192 39.31 -47.64 -59.73
C TYR A 192 40.74 -48.16 -59.85
N ARG A 193 41.26 -48.87 -58.85
CA ARG A 193 42.59 -49.50 -58.92
C ARG A 193 42.70 -50.53 -60.04
N LYS A 194 41.64 -51.29 -60.33
CA LYS A 194 41.59 -52.23 -61.47
C LYS A 194 41.60 -51.47 -62.81
N ARG A 195 40.72 -50.49 -62.98
CA ARG A 195 40.66 -49.62 -64.19
C ARG A 195 42.01 -48.92 -64.45
N ILE A 196 42.67 -48.41 -63.40
CA ILE A 196 44.01 -47.81 -63.48
C ILE A 196 45.07 -48.85 -63.91
N LYS A 197 45.01 -50.08 -63.39
CA LYS A 197 45.94 -51.18 -63.76
C LYS A 197 45.73 -51.67 -65.20
N GLU A 198 44.49 -51.68 -65.71
CA GLU A 198 44.17 -52.07 -67.09
C GLU A 198 44.76 -51.09 -68.10
N ILE A 199 44.62 -49.78 -67.85
CA ILE A 199 45.29 -48.74 -68.65
C ILE A 199 46.82 -48.94 -68.64
N ARG A 200 47.39 -49.38 -67.51
CA ARG A 200 48.83 -49.63 -67.38
C ARG A 200 49.33 -50.85 -68.18
N LYS A 201 48.48 -51.85 -68.40
CA LYS A 201 48.85 -53.10 -69.13
C LYS A 201 48.74 -52.96 -70.64
N ASP A 202 47.91 -52.05 -71.12
CA ASP A 202 47.65 -51.88 -72.55
C ASP A 202 48.72 -51.00 -73.23
N LYS A 203 49.81 -51.64 -73.68
CA LYS A 203 50.91 -50.99 -74.42
C LYS A 203 50.55 -50.77 -75.90
N GLY A 204 49.52 -49.98 -76.17
CA GLY A 204 49.04 -49.66 -77.52
C GLY A 204 50.12 -49.04 -78.41
N ARG A 205 50.36 -49.65 -79.58
CA ARG A 205 51.32 -49.21 -80.61
C ARG A 205 50.61 -48.39 -81.70
N GLY A 206 49.95 -47.28 -81.35
CA GLY A 206 49.31 -46.39 -82.33
C GLY A 206 48.84 -45.04 -81.77
N ILE A 207 48.88 -43.98 -82.59
CA ILE A 207 48.49 -42.60 -82.20
C ILE A 207 46.97 -42.49 -81.87
N LYS A 208 46.12 -43.32 -82.49
CA LYS A 208 44.66 -43.38 -82.21
C LYS A 208 44.34 -44.01 -80.84
N ASP A 209 45.17 -44.95 -80.35
CA ASP A 209 44.99 -45.57 -79.02
C ASP A 209 45.32 -44.59 -77.89
N ILE A 210 46.27 -43.67 -78.11
CA ILE A 210 46.69 -42.69 -77.10
C ILE A 210 45.56 -41.72 -76.74
N GLN A 211 44.76 -41.27 -77.72
CA GLN A 211 43.61 -40.38 -77.45
C GLN A 211 42.49 -41.10 -76.69
N ALA A 212 42.22 -42.37 -77.02
CA ALA A 212 41.24 -43.18 -76.30
C ALA A 212 41.68 -43.44 -74.85
N GLN A 213 42.95 -43.78 -74.62
CA GLN A 213 43.51 -43.99 -73.29
C GLN A 213 43.53 -42.71 -72.43
N LEU A 214 43.82 -41.55 -73.03
CA LEU A 214 43.73 -40.25 -72.35
C LEU A 214 42.31 -39.91 -71.93
N LYS A 215 41.30 -40.22 -72.76
CA LYS A 215 39.90 -40.01 -72.43
C LYS A 215 39.47 -40.88 -71.25
N VAL A 216 39.78 -42.19 -71.28
CA VAL A 216 39.46 -43.11 -70.18
C VAL A 216 40.16 -42.70 -68.87
N ALA A 217 41.39 -42.20 -68.94
CA ALA A 217 42.10 -41.70 -67.76
C ALA A 217 41.50 -40.41 -67.19
N SER A 218 41.07 -39.49 -68.06
CA SER A 218 40.31 -38.29 -67.66
C SER A 218 38.99 -38.68 -67.01
N ASP A 219 38.25 -39.63 -67.60
CA ASP A 219 36.97 -40.11 -67.07
C ASP A 219 37.17 -40.76 -65.67
N ILE A 220 38.23 -41.56 -65.47
CA ILE A 220 38.56 -42.14 -64.15
C ILE A 220 38.91 -41.04 -63.14
N LYS A 221 39.67 -40.02 -63.55
CA LYS A 221 39.98 -38.89 -62.68
C LYS A 221 38.70 -38.14 -62.29
N ASP A 222 37.85 -37.82 -63.25
CA ASP A 222 36.61 -37.09 -63.03
C ASP A 222 35.65 -37.89 -62.14
N ASP A 223 35.63 -39.22 -62.26
CA ASP A 223 34.90 -40.14 -61.37
C ASP A 223 35.46 -40.10 -59.94
N ILE A 224 36.78 -40.26 -59.76
CA ILE A 224 37.45 -40.20 -58.46
C ILE A 224 37.23 -38.85 -57.80
N ASP A 225 37.46 -37.75 -58.52
CA ASP A 225 37.30 -36.40 -57.99
C ASP A 225 35.84 -36.10 -57.62
N ARG A 226 34.87 -36.62 -58.39
CA ARG A 226 33.44 -36.50 -58.07
C ARG A 226 33.10 -37.23 -56.77
N ASP A 227 33.58 -38.44 -56.60
CA ASP A 227 33.30 -39.23 -55.40
C ASP A 227 34.03 -38.69 -54.16
N LEU A 228 35.25 -38.20 -54.35
CA LEU A 228 36.03 -37.52 -53.31
C LEU A 228 35.37 -36.20 -52.89
N ARG A 229 34.81 -35.43 -53.84
CA ARG A 229 33.96 -34.26 -53.54
C ARG A 229 32.74 -34.65 -52.70
N LYS A 230 31.98 -35.66 -53.10
CA LYS A 230 30.80 -36.14 -52.33
C LYS A 230 31.18 -36.54 -50.91
N ILE A 231 32.28 -37.25 -50.72
CA ILE A 231 32.76 -37.67 -49.38
C ILE A 231 33.15 -36.46 -48.53
N ARG A 232 33.88 -35.48 -49.10
CA ARG A 232 34.28 -34.26 -48.38
C ARG A 232 33.08 -33.38 -48.03
N GLU A 233 32.12 -33.23 -48.94
CA GLU A 233 30.86 -32.52 -48.69
C GLU A 233 30.07 -33.19 -47.56
N ALA A 234 29.94 -34.52 -47.59
CA ALA A 234 29.30 -35.28 -46.52
C ALA A 234 30.03 -35.12 -45.17
N ARG A 235 31.37 -35.13 -45.17
CA ARG A 235 32.19 -34.90 -43.97
C ARG A 235 31.99 -33.50 -43.40
N GLN A 236 31.99 -32.48 -44.25
CA GLN A 236 31.77 -31.09 -43.82
C GLN A 236 30.35 -30.91 -43.26
N ALA A 237 29.34 -31.45 -43.94
CA ALA A 237 27.96 -31.41 -43.48
C ALA A 237 27.78 -32.16 -42.14
N PHE A 238 28.43 -33.31 -41.96
CA PHE A 238 28.43 -34.05 -40.70
C PHE A 238 29.09 -33.26 -39.56
N SER A 239 30.23 -32.63 -39.84
CA SER A 239 30.93 -31.78 -38.85
C SER A 239 30.07 -30.59 -38.41
N ASN A 240 29.36 -29.95 -39.34
CA ASN A 240 28.47 -28.85 -39.05
C ASN A 240 27.29 -29.30 -38.18
N ASP A 241 26.68 -30.44 -38.52
CA ASP A 241 25.56 -31.01 -37.77
C ASP A 241 25.98 -31.45 -36.36
N LEU A 242 27.15 -32.09 -36.22
CA LEU A 242 27.71 -32.50 -34.94
C LEU A 242 28.02 -31.29 -34.04
N THR A 243 28.48 -30.18 -34.62
CA THR A 243 28.68 -28.91 -33.90
C THR A 243 27.36 -28.30 -33.43
N SER A 244 26.33 -28.35 -34.27
CA SER A 244 24.97 -27.88 -33.93
C SER A 244 24.37 -28.71 -32.79
N LEU A 245 24.41 -30.04 -32.92
CA LEU A 245 23.92 -30.97 -31.90
C LEU A 245 24.70 -30.83 -30.59
N ARG A 246 26.02 -30.61 -30.64
CA ARG A 246 26.81 -30.35 -29.42
C ARG A 246 26.32 -29.13 -28.66
N LYS A 247 26.07 -28.01 -29.35
CA LYS A 247 25.52 -26.79 -28.72
C LYS A 247 24.16 -27.07 -28.08
N ARG A 248 23.31 -27.87 -28.72
CA ARG A 248 22.00 -28.26 -28.17
C ARG A 248 22.15 -29.17 -26.95
N VAL A 249 23.10 -30.09 -26.93
CA VAL A 249 23.40 -30.95 -25.76
C VAL A 249 23.95 -30.11 -24.59
N ASP A 250 24.86 -29.17 -24.87
CA ASP A 250 25.40 -28.26 -23.84
C ASP A 250 24.30 -27.33 -23.27
N ALA A 251 23.30 -26.96 -24.08
CA ALA A 251 22.14 -26.22 -23.64
C ALA A 251 21.19 -27.09 -22.80
N ALA A 252 20.91 -28.31 -23.23
CA ALA A 252 20.08 -29.28 -22.49
C ALA A 252 20.69 -29.64 -21.12
N GLU A 253 22.02 -29.67 -21.00
CA GLU A 253 22.70 -29.86 -19.71
C GLU A 253 22.45 -28.70 -18.72
N LYS A 254 22.18 -27.49 -19.22
CA LYS A 254 21.89 -26.32 -18.39
C LYS A 254 20.38 -26.13 -18.14
N ALA A 255 19.53 -26.67 -19.00
CA ALA A 255 18.08 -26.52 -18.94
C ALA A 255 17.44 -26.90 -17.58
N PRO A 256 17.89 -27.94 -16.84
CA PRO A 256 17.37 -28.24 -15.50
C PRO A 256 17.52 -27.07 -14.52
N MET A 257 18.54 -26.23 -14.67
CA MET A 257 18.72 -25.03 -13.84
C MET A 257 17.66 -23.97 -14.11
N ASP A 258 17.13 -23.90 -15.33
CA ASP A 258 16.06 -22.98 -15.68
C ASP A 258 14.71 -23.44 -15.09
N ASP A 259 14.47 -24.75 -15.02
CA ASP A 259 13.34 -25.30 -14.25
C ASP A 259 13.47 -24.99 -12.75
N VAL A 260 14.67 -25.13 -12.18
CA VAL A 260 14.94 -24.76 -10.78
C VAL A 260 14.60 -23.28 -10.54
N ARG A 261 15.06 -22.37 -11.42
CA ARG A 261 14.77 -20.93 -11.30
C ARG A 261 13.29 -20.63 -11.43
N ARG A 262 12.62 -21.24 -12.41
CA ARG A 262 11.18 -21.07 -12.66
C ARG A 262 10.35 -21.51 -11.45
N ILE A 263 10.64 -22.69 -10.90
CA ILE A 263 9.93 -23.22 -9.74
C ILE A 263 10.26 -22.39 -8.49
N ARG A 264 11.52 -21.99 -8.30
CA ARG A 264 11.92 -21.08 -7.21
C ARG A 264 11.18 -19.75 -7.30
N ASP A 265 11.02 -19.16 -8.48
CA ASP A 265 10.37 -17.85 -8.61
C ASP A 265 8.84 -17.96 -8.43
N LYS A 266 8.24 -19.11 -8.78
CA LYS A 266 6.79 -19.36 -8.61
C LYS A 266 6.41 -19.68 -7.15
N TYR A 267 7.24 -20.47 -6.46
CA TYR A 267 6.97 -20.95 -5.10
C TYR A 267 7.81 -20.26 -4.01
N GLY A 268 8.77 -19.44 -4.42
CA GLY A 268 9.58 -18.61 -3.53
C GLY A 268 8.86 -17.35 -3.10
N ILE A 269 9.36 -16.73 -2.05
CA ILE A 269 8.74 -15.56 -1.44
C ILE A 269 9.16 -14.32 -2.22
N SER A 270 8.19 -13.54 -2.70
CA SER A 270 8.47 -12.31 -3.44
C SER A 270 8.83 -11.16 -2.47
N PRO A 271 9.90 -10.37 -2.75
CA PRO A 271 10.25 -9.19 -1.95
C PRO A 271 9.16 -8.12 -1.91
N GLN A 272 8.22 -8.13 -2.86
CA GLN A 272 7.10 -7.21 -2.94
C GLN A 272 6.11 -7.40 -1.79
N GLY A 273 5.95 -8.63 -1.29
CA GLY A 273 5.12 -8.93 -0.12
C GLY A 273 5.66 -8.36 1.20
N LEU A 274 6.90 -7.87 1.21
CA LEU A 274 7.54 -7.24 2.38
C LEU A 274 7.45 -5.71 2.38
N GLN A 275 6.77 -5.11 1.40
CA GLN A 275 6.59 -3.66 1.34
C GLN A 275 5.45 -3.22 2.26
N ASN A 276 5.58 -2.03 2.85
CA ASN A 276 4.57 -1.39 3.72
C ASN A 276 4.21 -2.19 4.99
N MET A 277 5.18 -2.89 5.59
CA MET A 277 4.98 -3.63 6.84
C MET A 277 4.47 -2.73 7.97
N THR A 278 4.90 -1.47 8.02
CA THR A 278 4.44 -0.52 9.05
C THR A 278 2.98 -0.13 8.86
N GLN A 279 2.51 -0.01 7.61
CA GLN A 279 1.09 0.17 7.32
C GLN A 279 0.27 -1.04 7.78
N LEU A 280 0.80 -2.26 7.65
CA LEU A 280 0.14 -3.46 8.17
C LEU A 280 0.10 -3.50 9.71
N LEU A 281 1.19 -3.09 10.38
CA LEU A 281 1.28 -3.12 11.85
C LEU A 281 0.45 -2.02 12.52
N PHE A 282 0.52 -0.79 12.01
CA PHE A 282 -0.04 0.39 12.67
C PHE A 282 -1.30 0.92 11.99
N GLY A 283 -1.66 0.37 10.82
CA GLY A 283 -2.74 0.88 9.97
C GLY A 283 -4.11 0.90 10.62
N GLY A 284 -4.50 -0.18 11.30
CA GLY A 284 -5.79 -0.27 11.98
C GLY A 284 -5.97 0.81 13.05
N GLN A 285 -4.97 0.97 13.92
CA GLN A 285 -5.00 1.94 15.02
C GLN A 285 -5.00 3.39 14.54
N ILE A 286 -4.13 3.74 13.58
CA ILE A 286 -4.05 5.10 13.03
C ILE A 286 -5.33 5.44 12.26
N SER A 287 -5.84 4.51 11.44
CA SER A 287 -7.10 4.70 10.72
C SER A 287 -8.28 4.89 11.67
N GLY A 288 -8.29 4.17 12.80
CA GLY A 288 -9.30 4.35 13.86
C GLY A 288 -9.27 5.75 14.48
N TRP A 289 -8.08 6.32 14.74
CA TRP A 289 -7.96 7.70 15.23
C TRP A 289 -8.39 8.73 14.19
N ILE A 290 -8.00 8.55 12.93
CA ILE A 290 -8.43 9.41 11.81
C ILE A 290 -9.96 9.39 11.67
N GLY A 291 -10.57 8.20 11.70
CA GLY A 291 -12.02 8.04 11.64
C GLY A 291 -12.76 8.77 12.77
N LYS A 292 -12.21 8.78 13.99
CA LYS A 292 -12.74 9.59 15.10
C LYS A 292 -12.62 11.09 14.83
N GLY A 293 -11.50 11.54 14.25
CA GLY A 293 -11.30 12.93 13.86
C GLY A 293 -12.34 13.41 12.84
N VAL A 294 -12.55 12.64 11.76
CA VAL A 294 -13.57 12.93 10.73
C VAL A 294 -14.98 12.96 11.35
N TYR A 295 -15.30 12.00 12.22
CA TYR A 295 -16.57 11.96 12.94
C TYR A 295 -16.85 13.24 13.75
N TRP A 296 -15.86 13.74 14.48
CA TRP A 296 -16.03 14.96 15.27
C TRP A 296 -16.12 16.22 14.40
N TYR A 297 -15.39 16.25 13.29
CA TYR A 297 -15.49 17.32 12.31
C TYR A 297 -16.90 17.41 11.70
N ASP A 298 -17.50 16.28 11.31
CA ASP A 298 -18.88 16.24 10.80
C ASP A 298 -19.91 16.77 11.82
N ARG A 299 -19.68 16.54 13.11
CA ARG A 299 -20.52 17.11 14.18
C ARG A 299 -20.34 18.62 14.37
N LEU A 300 -19.18 19.17 14.03
CA LEU A 300 -18.93 20.61 14.10
C LEU A 300 -19.57 21.37 12.93
N LYS A 301 -19.76 20.72 11.78
CA LYS A 301 -20.29 21.31 10.54
C LYS A 301 -21.53 22.20 10.73
N PRO A 302 -22.58 21.82 11.49
CA PRO A 302 -23.77 22.67 11.68
C PRO A 302 -23.50 23.99 12.42
N VAL A 303 -22.39 24.09 13.15
CA VAL A 303 -21.94 25.32 13.83
C VAL A 303 -21.16 26.23 12.88
N LEU A 304 -20.49 25.65 11.88
CA LEU A 304 -19.70 26.36 10.88
C LEU A 304 -20.57 26.93 9.76
N GLU A 305 -21.61 26.19 9.37
CA GLU A 305 -22.52 26.57 8.31
C GLU A 305 -23.97 26.17 8.62
N ARG A 306 -24.92 27.03 8.22
CA ARG A 306 -26.32 26.62 8.12
C ARG A 306 -26.52 25.89 6.80
N SER A 307 -27.20 24.75 6.84
CA SER A 307 -27.75 24.14 5.63
C SER A 307 -28.75 25.11 4.97
N LYS A 308 -28.25 25.87 3.99
CA LYS A 308 -29.06 26.77 3.17
C LYS A 308 -29.48 25.95 1.94
N GLU A 309 -30.62 25.27 2.00
CA GLU A 309 -31.25 24.75 0.79
C GLU A 309 -31.50 25.92 -0.17
N LYS A 310 -30.66 26.05 -1.19
CA LYS A 310 -30.86 27.00 -2.30
C LYS A 310 -31.69 26.30 -3.37
N LYS A 311 -32.97 26.66 -3.47
CA LYS A 311 -33.69 26.57 -4.76
C LYS A 311 -33.68 27.97 -5.38
N ASP A 312 -33.13 28.06 -6.60
CA ASP A 312 -33.15 29.27 -7.45
C ASP A 312 -32.60 30.55 -6.80
N GLY A 313 -31.48 30.46 -6.07
CA GLY A 313 -30.71 31.63 -5.63
C GLY A 313 -31.38 32.53 -4.57
N VAL A 314 -32.62 32.22 -4.16
CA VAL A 314 -33.36 32.92 -3.11
C VAL A 314 -33.66 31.91 -2.00
N GLN A 315 -33.42 32.29 -0.74
CA GLN A 315 -33.91 31.50 0.41
C GLN A 315 -35.44 31.62 0.44
N VAL A 316 -36.14 30.67 -0.20
CA VAL A 316 -37.60 30.61 -0.17
C VAL A 316 -38.03 29.65 0.92
N VAL A 317 -38.30 30.18 2.11
CA VAL A 317 -39.24 29.52 3.03
C VAL A 317 -40.58 29.56 2.33
N LYS A 318 -41.08 28.44 1.77
CA LYS A 318 -42.45 28.39 1.25
C LYS A 318 -43.39 28.61 2.44
N PRO A 319 -44.13 29.74 2.51
CA PRO A 319 -45.06 29.92 3.60
C PRO A 319 -46.31 29.09 3.31
N ALA A 320 -46.80 28.37 4.32
CA ALA A 320 -48.20 27.97 4.34
C ALA A 320 -49.05 29.26 4.29
N ARG A 321 -50.11 29.24 3.46
CA ARG A 321 -50.97 30.40 3.15
C ARG A 321 -51.36 31.15 4.45
N GLY A 322 -50.97 32.42 4.56
CA GLY A 322 -51.25 33.28 5.73
C GLY A 322 -50.04 33.68 6.58
N SER A 323 -48.84 33.16 6.30
CA SER A 323 -47.59 33.66 6.90
C SER A 323 -46.95 34.71 5.99
N GLY A 324 -46.71 35.91 6.51
CA GLY A 324 -46.06 37.00 5.78
C GLY A 324 -44.62 36.65 5.36
N VAL A 325 -44.04 37.46 4.47
CA VAL A 325 -42.64 37.31 4.04
C VAL A 325 -41.76 38.22 4.89
N ASP A 326 -40.76 37.66 5.56
CA ASP A 326 -39.74 38.45 6.25
C ASP A 326 -38.83 39.15 5.22
N VAL A 327 -39.03 40.45 5.03
CA VAL A 327 -38.16 41.28 4.18
C VAL A 327 -36.94 41.74 4.97
N ARG A 328 -35.74 41.31 4.59
CA ARG A 328 -34.49 41.81 5.19
C ARG A 328 -34.09 43.14 4.57
N PHE A 329 -34.09 44.20 5.37
CA PHE A 329 -33.55 45.50 4.98
C PHE A 329 -32.02 45.48 4.99
N LYS A 330 -31.40 46.29 4.13
CA LYS A 330 -29.94 46.44 4.07
C LYS A 330 -29.43 47.15 5.33
N GLU A 331 -28.81 46.41 6.23
CA GLU A 331 -28.18 46.96 7.43
C GLU A 331 -26.80 47.57 7.08
N TYR A 332 -26.44 48.69 7.73
CA TYR A 332 -25.13 49.33 7.53
C TYR A 332 -23.97 48.49 8.09
N GLN A 333 -24.22 47.75 9.18
CA GLN A 333 -23.32 46.78 9.78
C GLN A 333 -24.11 45.49 10.06
N PRO A 334 -24.22 44.58 9.08
CA PRO A 334 -25.02 43.38 9.26
C PRO A 334 -24.37 42.46 10.29
N LEU A 335 -25.08 42.18 11.38
CA LEU A 335 -24.65 41.22 12.40
C LEU A 335 -25.39 39.89 12.25
N PRO A 336 -24.71 38.75 12.47
CA PRO A 336 -25.34 37.45 12.60
C PRO A 336 -26.46 37.41 13.64
N ASN A 337 -27.39 36.46 13.48
CA ASN A 337 -28.41 36.22 14.51
C ASN A 337 -27.82 35.57 15.77
N PHE A 338 -26.67 34.91 15.63
CA PHE A 338 -25.93 34.29 16.73
C PHE A 338 -24.44 34.56 16.52
N LEU A 339 -23.77 35.13 17.51
CA LEU A 339 -22.33 35.38 17.47
C LEU A 339 -21.74 35.29 18.87
N ILE A 340 -20.71 34.48 19.03
CA ILE A 340 -19.77 34.58 20.14
C ILE A 340 -18.47 35.14 19.59
N LYS A 341 -18.14 36.39 19.93
CA LYS A 341 -16.94 37.05 19.40
C LYS A 341 -15.67 36.43 19.96
N LYS A 342 -15.65 36.09 21.25
CA LYS A 342 -14.48 35.51 21.92
C LYS A 342 -14.88 34.57 23.05
N ILE A 343 -14.28 33.39 23.07
CA ILE A 343 -14.28 32.46 24.19
C ILE A 343 -12.87 32.41 24.75
N ASN A 344 -12.72 32.54 26.06
CA ASN A 344 -11.50 32.18 26.78
C ASN A 344 -11.78 30.90 27.57
N THR A 345 -10.98 29.86 27.29
CA THR A 345 -11.12 28.57 27.93
C THR A 345 -9.89 28.28 28.77
N SER A 346 -10.12 27.83 30.01
CA SER A 346 -9.10 27.22 30.84
C SER A 346 -9.54 25.80 31.21
N VAL A 347 -8.76 24.84 30.74
CA VAL A 347 -8.85 23.43 31.11
C VAL A 347 -7.76 23.18 32.13
N GLN A 348 -8.15 22.70 33.30
CA GLN A 348 -7.23 22.27 34.36
C GLN A 348 -7.38 20.76 34.51
N PRO A 349 -6.77 19.95 33.62
CA PRO A 349 -6.60 18.54 33.93
C PRO A 349 -5.72 18.39 35.17
N GLU A 350 -5.86 17.28 35.91
CA GLU A 350 -4.97 16.93 37.03
C GLU A 350 -3.48 16.88 36.62
N THR A 351 -3.23 16.88 35.31
CA THR A 351 -1.92 16.70 34.68
C THR A 351 -1.32 17.96 34.07
N GLY A 352 -1.92 19.16 34.17
CA GLY A 352 -1.30 20.42 33.72
C GLY A 352 -2.29 21.56 33.42
N THR A 353 -1.85 22.65 32.76
CA THR A 353 -2.73 23.78 32.36
C THR A 353 -2.84 23.85 30.85
N PHE A 354 -4.08 23.83 30.34
CA PHE A 354 -4.37 24.00 28.92
C PHE A 354 -5.31 25.19 28.74
N THR A 355 -4.83 26.22 28.07
CA THR A 355 -5.58 27.47 27.85
C THR A 355 -5.80 27.66 26.37
N GLY A 356 -6.89 28.30 26.00
CA GLY A 356 -7.05 28.72 24.62
C GLY A 356 -8.13 29.76 24.44
N ASN A 357 -8.17 30.28 23.23
CA ASN A 357 -9.22 31.18 22.80
C ASN A 357 -9.84 30.70 21.50
N ILE A 358 -11.14 30.96 21.37
CA ILE A 358 -11.90 30.75 20.15
C ILE A 358 -12.52 32.09 19.78
N ARG A 359 -12.51 32.47 18.51
CA ARG A 359 -13.09 33.73 18.02
C ARG A 359 -14.13 33.47 16.95
N ASN A 360 -15.13 34.35 16.89
CA ASN A 360 -16.12 34.43 15.82
C ASN A 360 -16.93 33.14 15.61
N ILE A 361 -17.44 32.54 16.69
CA ILE A 361 -18.33 31.37 16.55
C ILE A 361 -19.68 31.85 16.03
N THR A 362 -19.96 31.53 14.77
CA THR A 362 -21.24 31.80 14.12
C THR A 362 -21.40 30.91 12.89
N PRO A 363 -22.62 30.41 12.59
CA PRO A 363 -22.90 29.70 11.35
C PRO A 363 -23.18 30.66 10.17
N ASP A 364 -23.15 31.98 10.42
CA ASP A 364 -23.42 33.05 9.45
C ASP A 364 -22.12 33.86 9.16
N GLN A 365 -21.01 33.16 8.88
CA GLN A 365 -19.71 33.81 8.59
C GLN A 365 -19.77 34.71 7.36
N ASP A 366 -20.63 34.40 6.39
CA ASP A 366 -20.90 35.23 5.21
C ASP A 366 -21.47 36.60 5.56
N VAL A 367 -22.16 36.73 6.71
CA VAL A 367 -22.67 37.98 7.26
C VAL A 367 -21.60 38.71 8.05
N LEU A 368 -20.87 37.99 8.91
CA LEU A 368 -19.81 38.55 9.76
C LEU A 368 -18.59 39.03 8.96
N LYS A 369 -18.31 38.42 7.80
CA LYS A 369 -17.09 38.63 6.99
C LYS A 369 -15.79 38.32 7.72
N ALA A 370 -15.85 37.42 8.70
CA ALA A 370 -14.68 36.94 9.43
C ALA A 370 -14.80 35.43 9.71
N PRO A 371 -13.71 34.67 9.58
CA PRO A 371 -13.71 33.24 9.85
C PRO A 371 -13.71 32.96 11.35
N MET A 372 -14.11 31.75 11.71
CA MET A 372 -13.90 31.22 13.05
C MET A 372 -12.43 30.83 13.21
N THR A 373 -11.80 31.23 14.31
CA THR A 373 -10.42 30.86 14.61
C THR A 373 -10.31 30.30 16.02
N PHE A 374 -9.38 29.38 16.24
CA PHE A 374 -9.08 28.89 17.57
C PHE A 374 -7.58 28.71 17.74
N ALA A 375 -7.10 28.92 18.97
CA ALA A 375 -5.73 28.68 19.36
C ALA A 375 -5.70 28.22 20.81
N PHE A 376 -5.15 27.04 21.02
CA PHE A 376 -4.97 26.44 22.33
C PHE A 376 -3.49 26.11 22.56
N SER A 377 -3.04 26.33 23.78
CA SER A 377 -1.71 26.00 24.26
C SER A 377 -1.78 25.25 25.59
N GLY A 378 -1.02 24.17 25.68
CA GLY A 378 -0.80 23.40 26.89
C GLY A 378 0.63 23.54 27.37
N SER A 379 0.81 23.78 28.66
CA SER A 379 2.13 23.80 29.30
C SER A 379 2.08 23.22 30.72
N ASN A 380 3.26 22.95 31.29
CA ASN A 380 3.41 22.37 32.63
C ASN A 380 2.65 21.06 32.83
N MET A 381 2.68 20.19 31.81
CA MET A 381 2.03 18.89 31.87
C MET A 381 2.99 17.79 32.31
N LYS A 382 2.51 16.80 33.08
CA LYS A 382 3.36 15.78 33.72
C LYS A 382 4.04 14.83 32.71
N ASP A 383 3.28 14.38 31.72
CA ASP A 383 3.70 13.35 30.75
C ASP A 383 3.74 13.86 29.30
N VAL A 384 3.60 15.18 29.09
CA VAL A 384 3.64 15.79 27.75
C VAL A 384 4.28 17.17 27.85
N GLY A 385 5.13 17.51 26.88
CA GLY A 385 5.71 18.83 26.74
C GLY A 385 4.71 19.85 26.19
N PRO A 386 5.18 20.93 25.56
CA PRO A 386 4.31 21.92 24.95
C PRO A 386 3.34 21.30 23.93
N VAL A 387 2.07 21.71 24.02
CA VAL A 387 1.03 21.36 23.04
C VAL A 387 0.50 22.64 22.44
N THR A 388 0.39 22.71 21.11
CA THR A 388 -0.29 23.80 20.41
C THR A 388 -1.30 23.22 19.44
N PHE A 389 -2.55 23.66 19.54
CA PHE A 389 -3.63 23.28 18.63
C PHE A 389 -4.32 24.54 18.12
N GLU A 390 -4.23 24.79 16.83
CA GLU A 390 -4.75 26.01 16.20
C GLU A 390 -5.46 25.69 14.91
N GLY A 391 -6.34 26.58 14.49
CA GLY A 391 -7.06 26.41 13.25
C GLY A 391 -7.92 27.59 12.86
N VAL A 392 -8.32 27.56 11.61
CA VAL A 392 -9.18 28.52 10.95
C VAL A 392 -10.25 27.73 10.23
N PHE A 393 -11.51 28.01 10.53
CA PHE A 393 -12.63 27.49 9.77
C PHE A 393 -13.23 28.65 8.96
N ASP A 394 -12.86 28.71 7.68
CA ASP A 394 -13.24 29.79 6.77
C ASP A 394 -14.38 29.35 5.86
N HIS A 395 -15.59 29.82 6.22
CA HIS A 395 -16.83 29.67 5.48
C HIS A 395 -17.40 31.03 5.10
N VAL A 396 -16.55 32.07 5.04
CA VAL A 396 -16.98 33.43 4.66
C VAL A 396 -17.53 33.45 3.23
N ASP A 397 -16.94 32.64 2.35
CA ASP A 397 -17.52 32.25 1.06
C ASP A 397 -18.00 30.79 1.11
N PRO A 398 -19.31 30.53 1.25
CA PRO A 398 -19.85 29.17 1.31
C PRO A 398 -19.58 28.32 0.05
N ALA A 399 -19.25 28.93 -1.10
CA ALA A 399 -18.89 28.19 -2.31
C ALA A 399 -17.41 27.78 -2.33
N GLY A 400 -16.59 28.35 -1.44
CA GLY A 400 -15.14 28.26 -1.44
C GLY A 400 -14.54 27.97 -0.07
N SER A 401 -15.26 27.29 0.83
CA SER A 401 -14.80 27.05 2.20
C SER A 401 -13.40 26.42 2.26
N ASP A 402 -12.57 26.92 3.18
CA ASP A 402 -11.17 26.52 3.39
C ASP A 402 -10.87 26.41 4.88
N ASP A 403 -11.06 25.20 5.39
CA ASP A 403 -10.82 24.90 6.78
C ASP A 403 -9.40 24.35 6.94
N ARG A 404 -8.68 24.84 7.95
CA ARG A 404 -7.29 24.46 8.24
C ARG A 404 -7.10 24.24 9.72
N MET A 405 -6.33 23.23 10.07
CA MET A 405 -5.99 22.90 11.46
C MET A 405 -4.54 22.44 11.55
N SER A 406 -3.88 22.79 12.64
CA SER A 406 -2.55 22.28 12.98
C SER A 406 -2.50 21.87 14.46
N LEU A 407 -1.84 20.75 14.72
CA LEU A 407 -1.55 20.26 16.07
C LEU A 407 -0.05 19.98 16.14
N ARG A 408 0.58 20.47 17.21
CA ARG A 408 1.95 20.10 17.58
C ARG A 408 1.96 19.68 19.03
N VAL A 409 2.55 18.52 19.29
CA VAL A 409 2.79 17.96 20.62
C VAL A 409 4.26 17.62 20.69
N GLN A 410 4.93 18.05 21.74
CA GLN A 410 6.34 17.75 21.99
C GLN A 410 6.50 16.86 23.21
N ASP A 411 7.52 15.99 23.17
CA ASP A 411 7.95 15.17 24.30
C ASP A 411 6.80 14.38 24.96
N TYR A 412 5.86 13.86 24.18
CA TYR A 412 4.79 13.03 24.73
C TYR A 412 5.35 11.70 25.22
N ARG A 413 5.30 11.48 26.54
CA ARG A 413 5.76 10.25 27.19
C ARG A 413 4.71 9.17 27.10
N VAL A 414 4.91 8.26 26.15
CA VAL A 414 4.07 7.09 25.98
C VAL A 414 4.47 6.01 26.99
N LYS A 415 3.47 5.37 27.61
CA LYS A 415 3.64 4.23 28.52
C LYS A 415 2.64 3.13 28.17
N GLY A 416 3.14 1.95 27.77
CA GLY A 416 2.33 0.76 27.51
C GLY A 416 1.34 0.89 26.36
N LEU A 417 1.71 1.57 25.26
CA LEU A 417 0.85 1.70 24.10
C LEU A 417 0.93 0.42 23.26
N ALA A 418 -0.14 -0.38 23.26
CA ALA A 418 -0.29 -1.46 22.29
C ALA A 418 -0.31 -0.85 20.88
N LEU A 419 0.59 -1.30 20.01
CA LEU A 419 0.69 -0.87 18.63
C LEU A 419 0.14 -1.92 17.65
N SER A 420 0.32 -3.21 17.98
CA SER A 420 -0.29 -4.34 17.28
C SER A 420 -0.90 -5.29 18.30
N ARG A 421 -2.16 -5.66 18.07
CA ARG A 421 -2.90 -6.65 18.86
C ARG A 421 -3.01 -8.00 18.14
N SER A 422 -2.32 -8.18 17.01
CA SER A 422 -2.30 -9.43 16.28
C SER A 422 -1.81 -10.57 17.18
N SER A 423 -2.48 -11.72 17.10
CA SER A 423 -2.04 -12.94 17.78
C SER A 423 -0.63 -13.33 17.35
N ASP A 424 -0.28 -13.13 16.08
CA ASP A 424 0.96 -13.64 15.50
C ASP A 424 2.17 -12.75 15.79
N LEU A 425 1.95 -11.44 15.92
CA LEU A 425 2.98 -10.45 16.22
C LEU A 425 2.40 -9.32 17.09
N PRO A 426 2.19 -9.58 18.39
CA PRO A 426 1.79 -8.53 19.32
C PRO A 426 2.97 -7.58 19.55
N VAL A 427 2.74 -6.27 19.43
CA VAL A 427 3.77 -5.23 19.59
C VAL A 427 3.26 -4.16 20.53
N THR A 428 4.06 -3.83 21.55
CA THR A 428 3.75 -2.77 22.53
C THR A 428 4.92 -1.81 22.63
N LEU A 429 4.65 -0.52 22.55
CA LEU A 429 5.58 0.52 22.93
C LEU A 429 5.47 0.73 24.44
N GLU A 430 6.35 0.05 25.17
CA GLU A 430 6.41 0.11 26.64
C GLU A 430 6.72 1.52 27.12
N GLN A 431 7.69 2.16 26.48
CA GLN A 431 8.15 3.52 26.78
C GLN A 431 8.61 4.21 25.49
N GLY A 432 8.43 5.52 25.41
CA GLY A 432 9.00 6.33 24.33
C GLY A 432 8.62 7.80 24.47
N LEU A 433 9.39 8.67 23.82
CA LEU A 433 9.08 10.08 23.63
C LEU A 433 8.55 10.28 22.21
N VAL A 434 7.39 10.92 22.08
CA VAL A 434 6.74 11.14 20.79
C VAL A 434 6.57 12.63 20.55
N ASP A 435 7.17 13.11 19.46
CA ASP A 435 6.84 14.41 18.87
C ASP A 435 5.81 14.19 17.77
N LEU A 436 4.65 14.81 17.90
CA LEU A 436 3.55 14.69 16.96
C LEU A 436 3.28 16.03 16.29
N THR A 437 3.26 16.03 14.96
CA THR A 437 2.81 17.16 14.16
C THR A 437 1.72 16.69 13.22
N MET A 438 0.58 17.37 13.23
CA MET A 438 -0.53 17.12 12.33
C MET A 438 -0.90 18.43 11.65
N ASN A 439 -1.08 18.39 10.33
CA ASN A 439 -1.69 19.47 9.57
C ASN A 439 -2.86 18.89 8.78
N GLY A 440 -4.01 19.55 8.85
CA GLY A 440 -5.22 19.16 8.12
C GLY A 440 -5.80 20.34 7.38
N ALA A 441 -6.38 20.07 6.22
CA ALA A 441 -7.15 21.02 5.45
C ALA A 441 -8.40 20.35 4.85
N TYR A 442 -9.49 21.09 4.79
CA TYR A 442 -10.71 20.70 4.10
C TYR A 442 -11.11 21.80 3.12
N ARG A 443 -11.09 21.47 1.82
CA ARG A 443 -11.42 22.38 0.73
C ARG A 443 -12.25 21.67 -0.30
N LYS A 444 -13.36 22.28 -0.75
CA LYS A 444 -14.21 21.75 -1.84
C LYS A 444 -14.58 20.28 -1.65
N ASN A 445 -15.00 19.90 -0.44
CA ASN A 445 -15.32 18.53 -0.05
C ASN A 445 -14.17 17.51 -0.10
N ASN A 446 -12.92 17.98 -0.09
CA ASN A 446 -11.74 17.13 -0.04
C ASN A 446 -10.95 17.41 1.24
N ILE A 447 -10.67 16.36 2.00
CA ILE A 447 -9.80 16.34 3.17
C ILE A 447 -8.39 16.01 2.69
N THR A 448 -7.43 16.83 3.10
CA THR A 448 -6.01 16.51 3.03
C THR A 448 -5.41 16.68 4.41
N ALA A 449 -4.82 15.64 4.96
CA ALA A 449 -4.14 15.72 6.25
C ALA A 449 -2.84 14.92 6.25
N THR A 450 -1.83 15.45 6.91
CA THR A 450 -0.54 14.77 7.14
C THR A 450 -0.27 14.77 8.64
N LEU A 451 -0.11 13.58 9.18
CA LEU A 451 0.31 13.32 10.56
C LEU A 451 1.72 12.76 10.52
N THR A 452 2.64 13.37 11.27
CA THR A 452 4.00 12.87 11.49
C THR A 452 4.21 12.65 12.97
N ALA A 453 4.59 11.43 13.35
CA ALA A 453 4.97 11.05 14.68
C ALA A 453 6.44 10.62 14.66
N ARG A 454 7.31 11.40 15.32
CA ARG A 454 8.70 11.02 15.56
C ARG A 454 8.78 10.40 16.94
N VAL A 455 9.20 9.15 17.01
CA VAL A 455 9.39 8.41 18.25
C VAL A 455 10.87 8.32 18.53
N SER A 456 11.26 8.63 19.76
CA SER A 456 12.63 8.51 20.25
C SER A 456 12.69 7.79 21.59
N SER A 457 13.85 7.20 21.90
CA SER A 457 14.05 6.39 23.11
C SER A 457 12.98 5.30 23.30
N ALA A 458 12.51 4.73 22.19
CA ALA A 458 11.50 3.68 22.15
C ALA A 458 12.03 2.42 22.85
N LYS A 459 11.22 1.87 23.74
CA LYS A 459 11.36 0.51 24.26
C LYS A 459 10.16 -0.26 23.81
N MET A 460 10.38 -1.15 22.84
CA MET A 460 9.33 -2.01 22.31
C MET A 460 9.43 -3.41 22.87
N SER A 461 8.29 -4.00 23.23
CA SER A 461 8.15 -5.44 23.38
C SER A 461 7.43 -5.97 22.14
N ALA A 462 7.91 -7.08 21.60
CA ALA A 462 7.31 -7.75 20.45
C ALA A 462 7.27 -9.25 20.70
N GLY A 463 6.09 -9.84 20.75
CA GLY A 463 5.93 -11.29 20.92
C GLY A 463 5.94 -12.03 19.58
N THR A 464 5.97 -13.36 19.63
CA THR A 464 5.81 -14.22 18.43
C THR A 464 4.48 -14.96 18.39
N GLY A 465 3.56 -14.69 19.33
CA GLY A 465 2.25 -15.35 19.33
C GLY A 465 2.25 -16.86 19.61
N GLY A 466 3.36 -17.42 20.06
CA GLY A 466 3.57 -18.88 20.09
C GLY A 466 3.98 -19.47 18.73
N SER A 467 4.15 -18.64 17.70
CA SER A 467 4.67 -19.05 16.40
C SER A 467 6.15 -19.41 16.48
N SER A 468 6.51 -20.58 15.94
CA SER A 468 7.90 -21.01 15.71
C SER A 468 8.50 -20.42 14.43
N ASN A 469 7.77 -19.53 13.75
CA ASN A 469 8.18 -18.94 12.49
C ASN A 469 9.40 -18.02 12.65
N ARG A 470 10.48 -18.35 11.93
CA ARG A 470 11.72 -17.57 11.89
C ARG A 470 11.53 -16.15 11.39
N PHE A 471 10.56 -15.92 10.51
CA PHE A 471 10.21 -14.58 10.04
C PHE A 471 9.73 -13.70 11.19
N THR A 472 8.73 -14.19 11.93
CA THR A 472 8.16 -13.47 13.09
C THR A 472 9.24 -13.19 14.13
N GLN A 473 10.12 -14.16 14.39
CA GLN A 473 11.26 -13.98 15.31
C GLN A 473 12.24 -12.89 14.84
N ALA A 474 12.57 -12.87 13.55
CA ALA A 474 13.47 -11.84 13.00
C ALA A 474 12.84 -10.44 13.06
N VAL A 475 11.56 -10.32 12.71
CA VAL A 475 10.81 -9.07 12.80
C VAL A 475 10.68 -8.60 14.25
N SER A 476 10.25 -9.48 15.16
CA SER A 476 10.10 -9.21 16.59
C SER A 476 11.43 -8.77 17.23
N SER A 477 12.51 -9.51 17.00
CA SER A 477 13.84 -9.16 17.53
C SER A 477 14.40 -7.86 16.97
N THR A 478 14.03 -7.51 15.74
CA THR A 478 14.42 -6.24 15.12
C THR A 478 13.65 -5.08 15.73
N LEU A 479 12.33 -5.22 15.91
CA LEU A 479 11.49 -4.21 16.57
C LEU A 479 11.99 -3.92 17.99
N MET A 480 12.35 -4.95 18.78
CA MET A 480 12.89 -4.75 20.14
C MET A 480 14.18 -3.93 20.20
N LYS A 481 14.94 -3.83 19.09
CA LYS A 481 16.20 -3.09 19.01
C LYS A 481 16.04 -1.66 18.49
N VAL A 482 14.88 -1.31 17.93
CA VAL A 482 14.65 0.02 17.38
C VAL A 482 14.35 0.98 18.51
N SER A 483 15.19 2.01 18.65
CA SER A 483 15.02 3.11 19.61
C SER A 483 14.37 4.35 19.01
N ASP A 484 14.53 4.58 17.71
CA ASP A 484 14.11 5.79 17.04
C ASP A 484 13.48 5.45 15.70
N PHE A 485 12.33 6.04 15.41
CA PHE A 485 11.65 5.88 14.14
C PHE A 485 10.69 7.04 13.87
N THR A 486 10.38 7.27 12.61
CA THR A 486 9.41 8.26 12.18
C THR A 486 8.28 7.58 11.43
N LEU A 487 7.05 7.92 11.78
CA LEU A 487 5.85 7.46 11.11
C LEU A 487 5.10 8.65 10.52
N THR A 488 4.75 8.54 9.24
CA THR A 488 3.96 9.53 8.51
C THR A 488 2.69 8.88 7.99
N ALA A 489 1.55 9.47 8.30
CA ALA A 489 0.24 9.09 7.78
C ALA A 489 -0.34 10.25 6.96
N ASP A 490 -0.58 9.99 5.68
CA ASP A 490 -1.21 10.92 4.74
C ASP A 490 -2.65 10.48 4.47
N VAL A 491 -3.57 11.42 4.58
CA VAL A 491 -5.01 11.24 4.36
C VAL A 491 -5.43 12.09 3.19
N GLN A 492 -6.13 11.48 2.22
CA GLN A 492 -6.66 12.17 1.05
C GLN A 492 -8.00 11.57 0.62
N GLY A 493 -9.00 12.42 0.36
CA GLY A 493 -10.32 12.01 -0.15
C GLY A 493 -11.46 12.80 0.47
N THR A 494 -12.69 12.30 0.40
CA THR A 494 -13.86 12.96 1.00
C THR A 494 -14.10 12.45 2.43
N PRO A 495 -14.93 13.12 3.25
CA PRO A 495 -15.32 12.62 4.57
C PRO A 495 -15.94 11.22 4.54
N GLU A 496 -16.65 10.87 3.46
CA GLU A 496 -17.30 9.58 3.28
C GLU A 496 -16.37 8.51 2.68
N ASP A 497 -15.39 8.91 1.88
CA ASP A 497 -14.44 8.02 1.20
C ASP A 497 -13.04 8.65 1.14
N TYR A 498 -12.16 8.22 2.05
CA TYR A 498 -10.78 8.68 2.13
C TYR A 498 -9.79 7.52 2.13
N LYS A 499 -8.61 7.77 1.58
CA LYS A 499 -7.47 6.86 1.59
C LYS A 499 -6.47 7.32 2.65
N VAL A 500 -5.99 6.37 3.43
CA VAL A 500 -4.90 6.57 4.39
C VAL A 500 -3.67 5.82 3.88
N ARG A 501 -2.58 6.55 3.66
CA ARG A 501 -1.27 6.00 3.33
C ARG A 501 -0.36 6.16 4.53
N ILE A 502 0.25 5.08 4.99
CA ILE A 502 1.18 5.10 6.12
C ILE A 502 2.56 4.71 5.60
N SER A 503 3.58 5.42 6.04
CA SER A 503 4.97 5.15 5.72
C SER A 503 5.85 5.37 6.94
N SER A 504 6.93 4.62 7.04
CA SER A 504 7.91 4.79 8.11
C SER A 504 9.29 4.32 7.68
N ASP A 505 10.33 4.90 8.30
CA ASP A 505 11.71 4.40 8.18
C ASP A 505 11.88 2.98 8.75
N LEU A 506 10.97 2.54 9.62
CA LEU A 506 10.83 1.14 10.04
C LEU A 506 10.60 0.20 8.86
N ASP A 507 9.96 0.62 7.76
CA ASP A 507 9.73 -0.26 6.60
C ASP A 507 11.04 -0.79 6.03
N ARG A 508 12.09 0.04 5.99
CA ARG A 508 13.42 -0.38 5.55
C ARG A 508 14.05 -1.36 6.54
N VAL A 509 14.02 -1.03 7.83
CA VAL A 509 14.61 -1.85 8.90
C VAL A 509 13.96 -3.23 8.94
N LEU A 510 12.64 -3.28 8.85
CA LEU A 510 11.86 -4.51 8.82
C LEU A 510 12.10 -5.30 7.53
N LYS A 511 12.14 -4.62 6.37
CA LYS A 511 12.43 -5.26 5.09
C LYS A 511 13.82 -5.91 5.07
N ASP A 512 14.83 -5.27 5.66
CA ASP A 512 16.19 -5.82 5.70
C ASP A 512 16.25 -7.07 6.60
N ALA A 513 15.60 -7.02 7.77
CA ALA A 513 15.51 -8.16 8.69
C ALA A 513 14.72 -9.34 8.09
N ALA A 514 13.55 -9.05 7.51
CA ALA A 514 12.73 -10.02 6.80
C ALA A 514 13.45 -10.60 5.57
N GLY A 515 14.11 -9.72 4.80
CA GLY A 515 14.81 -10.07 3.57
C GLY A 515 15.96 -11.03 3.80
N ALA A 516 16.68 -10.92 4.92
CA ALA A 516 17.70 -11.89 5.31
C ALA A 516 17.13 -13.30 5.51
N VAL A 517 16.00 -13.41 6.21
CA VAL A 517 15.30 -14.69 6.42
C VAL A 517 14.76 -15.23 5.10
N VAL A 518 14.11 -14.39 4.30
CA VAL A 518 13.59 -14.78 2.98
C VAL A 518 14.71 -15.27 2.06
N LYS A 519 15.86 -14.60 2.06
CA LYS A 519 17.03 -15.01 1.28
C LYS A 519 17.56 -16.38 1.73
N GLU A 520 17.72 -16.59 3.04
CA GLU A 520 18.13 -17.89 3.58
C GLU A 520 17.16 -19.01 3.20
N HIS A 521 15.85 -18.75 3.29
CA HIS A 521 14.81 -19.70 2.89
C HIS A 521 14.82 -19.98 1.38
N THR A 522 15.03 -18.95 0.56
CA THR A 522 15.09 -19.05 -0.91
C THR A 522 16.33 -19.81 -1.34
N ASP A 523 17.49 -19.57 -0.72
CA ASP A 523 18.73 -20.29 -1.00
C ASP A 523 18.59 -21.78 -0.65
N LYS A 524 17.97 -22.10 0.50
CA LYS A 524 17.66 -23.48 0.91
C LYS A 524 16.67 -24.15 -0.04
N LEU A 525 15.64 -23.43 -0.47
CA LEU A 525 14.67 -23.91 -1.46
C LEU A 525 15.38 -24.23 -2.78
N GLU A 526 16.20 -23.31 -3.28
CA GLU A 526 16.97 -23.48 -4.51
C GLU A 526 17.91 -24.68 -4.42
N GLN A 527 18.61 -24.88 -3.30
CA GLN A 527 19.46 -26.05 -3.10
C GLN A 527 18.67 -27.36 -3.15
N LYS A 528 17.51 -27.44 -2.47
CA LYS A 528 16.66 -28.64 -2.51
C LYS A 528 16.07 -28.89 -3.90
N LEU A 529 15.65 -27.83 -4.59
CA LEU A 529 15.17 -27.93 -5.97
C LEU A 529 16.27 -28.39 -6.92
N LYS A 530 17.51 -27.88 -6.78
CA LYS A 530 18.65 -28.37 -7.56
C LYS A 530 18.83 -29.87 -7.38
N VAL A 531 18.88 -30.37 -6.14
CA VAL A 531 19.05 -31.81 -5.90
C VAL A 531 17.92 -32.61 -6.55
N ALA A 532 16.66 -32.24 -6.30
CA ALA A 532 15.51 -33.04 -6.76
C ALA A 532 15.27 -32.95 -8.28
N VAL A 533 15.52 -31.80 -8.91
CA VAL A 533 15.39 -31.64 -10.38
C VAL A 533 16.52 -32.36 -11.10
N PHE A 534 17.77 -32.22 -10.64
CA PHE A 534 18.91 -32.93 -11.25
C PHE A 534 18.87 -34.44 -11.02
N GLU A 535 18.29 -34.91 -9.91
CA GLU A 535 18.04 -36.35 -9.69
C GLU A 535 17.08 -36.91 -10.76
N LYS A 536 16.00 -36.18 -11.09
CA LYS A 536 15.08 -36.58 -12.18
C LYS A 536 15.71 -36.45 -13.58
N ALA A 537 16.51 -35.41 -13.82
CA ALA A 537 17.11 -35.15 -15.13
C ALA A 537 18.39 -35.97 -15.41
N GLY A 538 19.07 -36.48 -14.37
CA GLY A 538 20.38 -37.11 -14.48
C GLY A 538 20.40 -38.36 -15.37
N GLY A 539 19.38 -39.21 -15.26
CA GLY A 539 19.22 -40.39 -16.13
C GLY A 539 19.07 -39.99 -17.61
N PRO A 540 18.02 -39.22 -17.97
CA PRO A 540 17.82 -38.71 -19.33
C PRO A 540 19.04 -37.97 -19.91
N LEU A 541 19.71 -37.13 -19.12
CA LEU A 541 20.93 -36.43 -19.54
C LEU A 541 22.10 -37.37 -19.84
N LYS A 542 22.27 -38.42 -19.04
CA LYS A 542 23.31 -39.42 -19.26
C LYS A 542 23.04 -40.16 -20.59
N GLU A 543 21.81 -40.60 -20.80
CA GLU A 543 21.40 -41.27 -22.04
C GLU A 543 21.54 -40.36 -23.27
N LEU A 544 21.24 -39.07 -23.12
CA LEU A 544 21.44 -38.06 -24.17
C LEU A 544 22.93 -37.95 -24.55
N LYS A 545 23.82 -37.85 -23.55
CA LYS A 545 25.29 -37.78 -23.76
C LYS A 545 25.83 -39.05 -24.41
N GLU A 546 25.34 -40.21 -23.99
CA GLU A 546 25.69 -41.51 -24.60
C GLU A 546 25.22 -41.59 -26.07
N SER A 547 23.98 -41.16 -26.35
CA SER A 547 23.44 -41.10 -27.71
C SER A 547 24.26 -40.18 -28.63
N PHE A 548 24.62 -38.98 -28.13
CA PHE A 548 25.47 -38.02 -28.83
C PHE A 548 26.87 -38.57 -29.10
N SER A 549 27.52 -39.15 -28.08
CA SER A 549 28.85 -39.75 -28.21
C SER A 549 28.88 -40.88 -29.24
N GLY A 550 27.78 -41.63 -29.35
CA GLY A 550 27.58 -42.67 -30.35
C GLY A 550 27.57 -42.19 -31.81
N MET A 551 27.56 -40.87 -32.09
CA MET A 551 27.75 -40.34 -33.44
C MET A 551 29.23 -40.29 -33.87
N GLY A 552 30.19 -40.30 -32.92
CA GLY A 552 31.62 -40.20 -33.23
C GLY A 552 32.11 -41.25 -34.23
N GLY A 553 31.62 -42.49 -34.11
CA GLY A 553 31.98 -43.58 -35.02
C GLY A 553 31.57 -43.34 -36.49
N ILE A 554 30.59 -42.47 -36.77
CA ILE A 554 30.25 -42.07 -38.15
C ILE A 554 31.32 -41.12 -38.70
N GLY A 555 31.78 -40.17 -37.89
CA GLY A 555 32.88 -39.27 -38.25
C GLY A 555 34.17 -40.01 -38.57
N ASP A 556 34.47 -41.06 -37.82
CA ASP A 556 35.62 -41.93 -38.07
C ASP A 556 35.50 -42.68 -39.40
N ARG A 557 34.30 -43.21 -39.71
CA ARG A 557 34.03 -43.88 -41.01
C ARG A 557 34.17 -42.93 -42.19
N LEU A 558 33.62 -41.71 -42.10
CA LEU A 558 33.73 -40.68 -43.13
C LEU A 558 35.20 -40.26 -43.36
N SER A 559 35.96 -40.08 -42.28
CA SER A 559 37.39 -39.75 -42.35
C SER A 559 38.22 -40.89 -42.96
N SER A 560 37.88 -42.14 -42.64
CA SER A 560 38.52 -43.31 -43.24
C SER A 560 38.24 -43.44 -44.74
N LYS A 561 36.99 -43.16 -45.19
CA LYS A 561 36.63 -43.16 -46.62
C LYS A 561 37.38 -42.06 -47.38
N ASP A 562 37.44 -40.84 -46.84
CA ASP A 562 38.19 -39.71 -47.43
C ASP A 562 39.68 -40.06 -47.62
N GLY A 563 40.30 -40.69 -46.62
CA GLY A 563 41.68 -41.18 -46.71
C GLY A 563 41.88 -42.21 -47.83
N GLN A 564 41.03 -43.24 -47.89
CA GLN A 564 41.11 -44.29 -48.91
C GLN A 564 40.98 -43.74 -50.34
N PHE A 565 40.03 -42.84 -50.58
CA PHE A 565 39.85 -42.22 -51.90
C PHE A 565 40.96 -41.23 -52.24
N SER A 566 41.49 -40.50 -51.25
CA SER A 566 42.67 -39.65 -51.45
C SER A 566 43.90 -40.46 -51.82
N ASP A 567 44.07 -41.67 -51.27
CA ASP A 567 45.19 -42.54 -51.60
C ASP A 567 45.09 -43.09 -53.03
N VAL A 568 43.89 -43.49 -53.47
CA VAL A 568 43.65 -43.91 -54.87
C VAL A 568 43.89 -42.76 -55.85
N SER A 569 43.46 -41.54 -55.53
CA SER A 569 43.73 -40.34 -56.34
C SER A 569 45.25 -40.07 -56.48
N LYS A 570 46.02 -40.20 -55.38
CA LYS A 570 47.48 -40.08 -55.39
C LYS A 570 48.16 -41.19 -56.20
N GLU A 571 47.72 -42.44 -56.05
CA GLU A 571 48.22 -43.59 -56.83
C GLU A 571 47.99 -43.36 -58.34
N ALA A 572 46.85 -42.78 -58.71
CA ALA A 572 46.54 -42.42 -60.07
C ALA A 572 47.49 -41.31 -60.60
N GLY A 573 47.76 -40.27 -59.79
CA GLY A 573 48.67 -39.16 -60.15
C GLY A 573 50.16 -39.53 -60.25
N GLN A 574 50.64 -40.46 -59.43
CA GLN A 574 52.05 -40.92 -59.45
C GLN A 574 52.38 -41.84 -60.64
N SER A 575 51.37 -42.38 -61.33
CA SER A 575 51.55 -43.34 -62.41
C SER A 575 52.15 -42.76 -63.71
N GLY A 576 52.44 -41.45 -63.78
CA GLY A 576 53.05 -40.75 -64.92
C GLY A 576 54.59 -40.71 -64.97
N GLY A 577 55.29 -41.52 -64.16
CA GLY A 577 56.76 -41.51 -64.07
C GLY A 577 57.43 -42.68 -64.79
N SER A 578 57.65 -42.56 -66.11
CA SER A 578 58.75 -43.13 -66.94
C SER A 578 58.38 -43.10 -68.43
N GLY A 579 58.54 -41.94 -69.09
CA GLY A 579 58.72 -41.84 -70.54
C GLY A 579 57.51 -42.00 -71.49
N ARG A 580 56.31 -42.43 -71.06
CA ARG A 580 55.12 -42.43 -71.94
C ARG A 580 53.82 -42.11 -71.16
N ILE A 581 53.16 -41.04 -71.62
CA ILE A 581 51.84 -40.50 -71.22
C ILE A 581 51.69 -40.19 -69.73
N LYS A 582 51.83 -38.90 -69.37
CA LYS A 582 51.30 -38.38 -68.10
C LYS A 582 49.78 -38.34 -68.22
N LEU A 583 49.10 -39.07 -67.34
CA LEU A 583 47.66 -38.92 -67.16
C LEU A 583 47.39 -37.54 -66.52
N PRO A 584 46.33 -36.82 -66.91
CA PRO A 584 46.10 -35.44 -66.50
C PRO A 584 45.58 -35.36 -65.06
N PHE A 585 46.39 -35.71 -64.07
CA PHE A 585 46.08 -35.62 -62.62
C PHE A 585 46.52 -34.32 -61.97
#